data_AF-A0A8S9RC30-F1
#
_entry.id   AF-A0A8S9RC30-F1
#
_cell.length_a   1.000
_cell.length_b   1.000
_cell.length_c   1.000
_cell.angle_alpha   90.00
_cell.angle_beta   90.00
_cell.angle_gamma   90.00
#
_symmetry.space_group_name_H-M   'P 1'
#
loop_
_entity.id
_entity.type
_entity.pdbx_description
1 polymer ?
#
loop_
_entity_poly.entity_id
_entity_poly.type
_entity_poly.pdbx_seq_one_letter_code
_entity_poly.pdbx_strand_id
1 'polypeptide(L)'
;MPTPVNTARECLTEEAARALNDAVAVARRRSHAQTTSLHAVSALLAMPSSILREVCVSRASRSTPYSSGLQFRALELCVGVSLDRLPSSKSTAAY
;
A
#
# COMPACT_ATOMS: atom_id res chain seq x y z
N MET A 1 0.13 18.65 -9.91
CA MET A 1 0.90 18.96 -8.69
C MET A 1 0.72 17.83 -7.69
N PRO A 2 1.79 17.31 -7.06
CA PRO A 2 1.61 16.38 -5.94
C PRO A 2 0.94 17.12 -4.76
N THR A 3 -0.13 16.54 -4.23
CA THR A 3 -0.85 17.10 -3.07
C THR A 3 0.02 16.95 -1.82
N PRO A 4 0.21 18.00 -1.00
CA PRO A 4 0.89 17.88 0.27
C PRO A 4 0.17 16.88 1.19
N VAL A 5 0.92 15.99 1.83
CA VAL A 5 0.35 14.92 2.67
C VAL A 5 -0.52 15.50 3.79
N ASN A 6 -0.10 16.61 4.42
CA ASN A 6 -0.88 17.24 5.49
C ASN A 6 -2.22 17.78 5.00
N THR A 7 -2.25 18.44 3.84
CA THR A 7 -3.49 18.91 3.22
C THR A 7 -4.42 17.74 2.88
N ALA A 8 -3.87 16.64 2.36
CA ALA A 8 -4.67 15.45 2.09
C ALA A 8 -5.27 14.87 3.39
N ARG A 9 -4.49 14.81 4.48
CA ARG A 9 -4.94 14.28 5.78
C ARG A 9 -6.12 15.05 6.37
N GLU A 10 -6.13 16.38 6.22
CA GLU A 10 -7.20 17.25 6.74
C GLU A 10 -8.55 17.00 6.07
N CYS A 11 -8.57 16.41 4.88
CA CYS A 11 -9.80 16.09 4.14
C CYS A 11 -10.24 14.63 4.30
N LEU A 12 -9.58 13.84 5.15
CA LEU A 12 -9.84 12.41 5.31
C LEU A 12 -10.48 12.11 6.65
N THR A 13 -11.18 10.97 6.70
CA THR A 13 -11.57 10.39 7.99
C THR A 13 -10.31 10.02 8.78
N GLU A 14 -10.44 9.96 10.11
CA GLU A 14 -9.35 9.58 11.00
C GLU A 14 -8.71 8.24 10.61
N GLU A 15 -9.51 7.24 10.24
CA GLU A 15 -9.00 5.94 9.79
C GLU A 15 -8.21 6.04 8.48
N ALA A 16 -8.72 6.80 7.50
CA ALA A 16 -8.01 7.00 6.23
C ALA A 16 -6.72 7.82 6.42
N ALA A 17 -6.71 8.79 7.34
CA ALA A 17 -5.51 9.54 7.69
C ALA A 17 -4.44 8.65 8.34
N ARG A 18 -4.82 7.69 9.20
CA ARG A 18 -3.89 6.69 9.74
C ARG A 18 -3.30 5.80 8.64
N ALA A 19 -4.14 5.29 7.73
CA ALA A 19 -3.66 4.52 6.58
C ALA A 19 -2.71 5.34 5.68
N LEU A 20 -2.98 6.63 5.50
CA LEU A 20 -2.08 7.54 4.76
C LEU A 20 -0.74 7.73 5.48
N ASN A 21 -0.71 7.83 6.81
CA ASN A 21 0.53 7.90 7.57
C ASN A 21 1.38 6.62 7.40
N ASP A 22 0.73 5.46 7.43
CA ASP A 22 1.40 4.18 7.17
C ASP A 22 1.95 4.10 5.74
N ALA A 23 1.19 4.58 4.76
CA ALA A 23 1.63 4.64 3.36
C ALA A 23 2.88 5.52 3.20
N VAL A 24 2.91 6.68 3.87
CA VAL A 24 4.08 7.58 3.90
C VAL A 24 5.27 6.89 4.56
N ALA A 25 5.06 6.14 5.64
CA ALA A 25 6.12 5.37 6.29
C ALA A 25 6.69 4.27 5.36
N VAL A 26 5.84 3.60 4.58
CA VAL A 26 6.28 2.62 3.56
C VAL A 26 7.12 3.31 2.47
N ALA A 27 6.67 4.45 1.94
CA ALA A 27 7.41 5.21 0.93
C ALA A 27 8.79 5.64 1.44
N ARG A 28 8.85 6.14 2.67
CA ARG A 28 10.10 6.56 3.32
C ARG A 28 11.07 5.39 3.51
N ARG A 29 10.59 4.24 4.01
CA ARG A 29 11.42 3.03 4.19
C ARG A 29 12.05 2.56 2.88
N ARG A 30 11.34 2.74 1.76
CA ARG A 30 11.77 2.33 0.42
C ARG A 30 12.53 3.41 -0.36
N SER A 31 12.77 4.58 0.26
CA SER A 31 13.42 5.73 -0.38
C SER A 31 12.71 6.20 -1.68
N HIS A 32 11.38 6.15 -1.68
CA HIS A 32 10.57 6.71 -2.77
C HIS A 32 10.26 8.18 -2.50
N ALA A 33 10.50 9.07 -3.49
CA ALA A 33 10.26 10.51 -3.36
C ALA A 33 8.80 10.88 -3.12
N GLN A 34 7.87 10.06 -3.58
CA GLN A 34 6.44 10.35 -3.53
C GLN A 34 5.66 9.18 -2.95
N THR A 35 4.68 9.51 -2.11
CA THR A 35 3.66 8.55 -1.70
C THR A 35 2.67 8.43 -2.85
N THR A 36 2.51 7.20 -3.36
CA THR A 36 1.63 6.87 -4.50
C THR A 36 0.44 6.06 -4.02
N SER A 37 -0.56 5.86 -4.89
CA SER A 37 -1.70 4.98 -4.63
C SER A 37 -1.29 3.57 -4.21
N LEU A 38 -0.16 3.07 -4.73
CA LEU A 38 0.34 1.74 -4.42
C LEU A 38 0.79 1.61 -2.95
N HIS A 39 1.33 2.69 -2.37
CA HIS A 39 1.65 2.76 -0.94
C HIS A 39 0.36 2.76 -0.09
N ALA A 40 -0.67 3.48 -0.53
CA ALA A 40 -1.97 3.49 0.14
C ALA A 40 -2.63 2.11 0.13
N VAL A 41 -2.60 1.40 -1.02
CA VAL A 41 -3.10 0.02 -1.11
C VAL A 41 -2.32 -0.91 -0.17
N SER A 42 -0.99 -0.79 -0.13
CA SER A 42 -0.16 -1.59 0.80
C SER A 42 -0.52 -1.32 2.27
N ALA A 43 -0.71 -0.07 2.66
CA ALA A 43 -1.11 0.30 4.02
C ALA A 43 -2.51 -0.23 4.37
N LEU A 44 -3.47 -0.08 3.46
CA LEU A 44 -4.83 -0.59 3.64
C LEU A 44 -4.87 -2.12 3.73
N LEU A 45 -4.07 -2.85 2.94
CA LEU A 45 -3.97 -4.31 3.05
C LEU A 45 -3.35 -4.75 4.39
N ALA A 46 -2.39 -4.00 4.93
CA ALA A 46 -1.76 -4.30 6.21
C ALA A 46 -2.67 -3.98 7.40
N MET A 47 -3.51 -2.95 7.30
CA MET A 47 -4.39 -2.49 8.37
C MET A 47 -5.55 -3.49 8.62
N PRO A 48 -5.66 -4.08 9.82
CA PRO A 48 -6.68 -5.10 10.10
C PRO A 48 -8.13 -4.60 9.99
N SER A 49 -8.38 -3.32 10.31
CA SER A 49 -9.72 -2.70 10.24
C SER A 49 -10.11 -2.27 8.82
N SER A 50 -9.22 -2.37 7.84
CA SER A 50 -9.51 -1.89 6.49
C SER A 50 -10.58 -2.74 5.80
N ILE A 51 -11.62 -2.08 5.30
CA ILE A 51 -12.65 -2.67 4.43
C ILE A 51 -12.00 -3.34 3.21
N LEU A 52 -10.91 -2.77 2.67
CA LEU A 52 -10.20 -3.34 1.52
C LEU A 52 -9.66 -4.73 1.86
N ARG A 53 -9.00 -4.87 3.02
CA ARG A 53 -8.48 -6.15 3.50
C ARG A 53 -9.60 -7.16 3.71
N GLU A 54 -10.68 -6.77 4.39
CA GLU A 54 -11.83 -7.64 4.65
C GLU A 54 -12.45 -8.18 3.36
N VAL A 55 -12.70 -7.31 2.38
CA VAL A 55 -13.26 -7.69 1.08
C VAL A 55 -12.30 -8.60 0.31
N CYS A 56 -11.00 -8.33 0.34
CA CYS A 56 -9.99 -9.18 -0.30
C CYS A 56 -9.94 -10.58 0.31
N VAL A 57 -9.95 -10.71 1.64
CA VAL A 57 -9.97 -12.02 2.32
C VAL A 57 -11.28 -12.77 2.04
N SER A 58 -12.42 -12.07 2.11
CA SER A 58 -13.73 -12.65 1.80
C SER A 58 -13.85 -13.12 0.33
N ARG A 59 -13.26 -12.37 -0.62
CA ARG A 59 -13.20 -12.80 -2.03
C ARG A 59 -12.24 -13.95 -2.25
N ALA A 60 -11.08 -13.94 -1.59
CA ALA A 60 -10.12 -15.05 -1.66
C ALA A 60 -10.75 -16.37 -1.21
N SER A 61 -11.67 -16.34 -0.24
CA SER A 61 -12.42 -17.54 0.18
C SER A 61 -13.44 -18.04 -0.84
N ARG A 62 -13.86 -17.21 -1.80
CA ARG A 62 -14.90 -17.54 -2.80
C ARG A 62 -14.34 -17.83 -4.19
N SER A 63 -13.06 -17.50 -4.41
CA SER A 63 -12.38 -17.64 -5.68
C SER A 63 -11.42 -18.82 -5.58
N THR A 64 -11.46 -19.75 -6.55
CA THR A 64 -10.44 -20.79 -6.83
C THR A 64 -10.19 -21.87 -5.73
N PRO A 65 -9.69 -23.08 -6.05
CA PRO A 65 -9.40 -24.14 -5.07
C PRO A 65 -8.32 -23.84 -4.01
N TYR A 66 -7.64 -22.70 -4.08
CA TYR A 66 -6.54 -22.38 -3.17
C TYR A 66 -7.05 -21.82 -1.84
N SER A 67 -6.35 -22.15 -0.74
CA SER A 67 -6.65 -21.59 0.57
C SER A 67 -6.68 -20.05 0.52
N SER A 68 -7.72 -19.46 1.11
CA SER A 68 -7.94 -18.00 1.14
C SER A 68 -6.74 -17.24 1.73
N GLY A 69 -6.06 -17.83 2.72
CA GLY A 69 -4.85 -17.25 3.31
C GLY A 69 -3.68 -17.17 2.33
N LEU A 70 -3.51 -18.19 1.47
CA LEU A 70 -2.45 -18.18 0.45
C LEU A 70 -2.70 -17.13 -0.63
N GLN A 71 -3.96 -16.99 -1.08
CA GLN A 71 -4.32 -15.98 -2.08
C GLN A 71 -4.12 -14.55 -1.56
N PHE A 72 -4.53 -14.28 -0.32
CA PHE A 72 -4.32 -12.97 0.29
C PHE A 72 -2.83 -12.65 0.46
N ARG A 73 -2.02 -13.62 0.89
CA ARG A 73 -0.56 -13.48 0.98
C ARG A 73 0.10 -13.26 -0.38
N ALA A 74 -0.37 -13.95 -1.42
CA ALA A 74 0.10 -13.73 -2.78
C ALA A 74 -0.20 -12.30 -3.25
N LEU A 75 -1.39 -11.77 -2.95
CA LEU A 75 -1.73 -10.38 -3.25
C LEU A 75 -0.78 -9.40 -2.52
N GLU A 76 -0.55 -9.59 -1.23
CA GLU A 76 0.40 -8.76 -0.46
C GLU A 76 1.81 -8.81 -1.07
N LEU A 77 2.27 -10.00 -1.49
CA LEU A 77 3.56 -10.17 -2.16
C LEU A 77 3.61 -9.42 -3.50
N CYS A 78 2.58 -9.56 -4.33
CA CYS A 78 2.48 -8.86 -5.62
C CYS A 78 2.55 -7.34 -5.46
N VAL A 79 1.88 -6.79 -4.43
CA VAL A 79 1.95 -5.37 -4.10
C VAL A 79 3.36 -4.99 -3.63
N GLY A 80 4.00 -5.83 -2.81
CA GLY A 80 5.38 -5.63 -2.37
C GLY A 80 6.38 -5.57 -3.53
N VAL A 81 6.31 -6.54 -4.46
CA VAL A 81 7.15 -6.55 -5.68
C VAL A 81 6.87 -5.34 -6.56
N SER A 82 5.61 -4.90 -6.65
CA SER A 82 5.25 -3.71 -7.40
C SER A 82 5.82 -2.44 -6.76
N LEU A 83 5.90 -2.37 -5.44
CA LEU A 83 6.63 -1.31 -4.73
C LEU A 83 8.13 -1.38 -5.03
N ASP A 84 8.75 -2.56 -5.05
CA ASP A 84 10.19 -2.73 -5.33
C ASP A 84 10.59 -2.24 -6.74
N ARG A 85 9.64 -2.28 -7.68
CA ARG A 85 9.84 -1.84 -9.06
C ARG A 85 9.65 -0.33 -9.29
N LEU A 86 9.16 0.41 -8.28
CA LEU A 86 9.00 1.85 -8.42
C LEU A 86 10.38 2.54 -8.54
N PRO A 87 10.48 3.64 -9.30
CA PRO A 87 11.73 4.40 -9.37
C PRO A 87 12.10 4.93 -7.98
N SER A 88 13.19 4.39 -7.42
CA SER A 88 13.75 4.89 -6.18
C SER A 88 14.46 6.21 -6.44
N SER A 89 14.38 7.15 -5.49
CA SER A 89 15.06 8.43 -5.58
C SER A 89 16.59 8.31 -5.54
N LYS A 90 17.11 7.09 -5.33
CA LYS A 90 18.51 6.73 -5.53
C LYS A 90 18.69 5.96 -6.84
N SER A 91 18.75 6.65 -7.97
CA SER A 91 19.41 6.10 -9.16
C SER A 91 19.85 7.19 -10.13
N THR A 92 20.95 7.88 -9.78
CA THR A 92 21.99 8.28 -10.74
C THR A 92 23.36 8.15 -10.06
N ALA A 93 23.75 6.93 -9.69
CA ALA A 93 25.17 6.60 -9.67
C ALA A 93 25.53 6.26 -11.11
N ALA A 94 25.92 7.30 -11.86
CA ALA A 94 26.54 7.15 -13.16
C ALA A 94 27.85 6.38 -12.99
N TYR A 95 28.03 5.31 -13.78
CA TYR A 95 29.33 4.75 -14.09
C TYR A 95 29.49 4.79 -15.61
#